data_AF-A0A3D0QYF1-F1
#
_entry.id   AF-A0A3D0QYF1-F1
#
_cell.length_a   1.000
_cell.length_b   1.000
_cell.length_c   1.000
_cell.angle_alpha   90.00
_cell.angle_beta   90.00
_cell.angle_gamma   90.00
#
_symmetry.space_group_name_H-M   'P 1'
#
loop_
_entity.id
_entity.type
_entity.pdbx_description
1 polymer ?
#
loop_
_entity_poly.entity_id
_entity_poly.type
_entity_poly.pdbx_seq_one_letter_code
_entity_poly.pdbx_strand_id
1 'polypeptide(L)'
;HADTAPFPGSFAPGNDDRLPGLVVLASTTKAFSGPGTNLADLFNTTGIGDRTERSTEILDNWIVGAPGFGQDTESTLRVAVVEDLDDNGVYDDAPDVVPDADHDGRIDTRDLRALGLASSVETVTFHINGDA
;
A
#
# COMPACT_ATOMS: atom_id res chain seq x y z
N HIS A 1 -26.63 -11.70 -8.61
CA HIS A 1 -25.20 -12.04 -8.77
C HIS A 1 -24.72 -11.38 -10.05
N ALA A 2 -23.87 -10.37 -9.93
CA ALA A 2 -23.24 -9.73 -11.07
C ALA A 2 -21.76 -10.13 -11.04
N ASP A 3 -21.45 -11.27 -11.66
CA ASP A 3 -20.08 -11.68 -11.98
C ASP A 3 -19.60 -10.78 -13.12
N THR A 4 -19.19 -9.57 -12.78
CA THR A 4 -18.44 -8.70 -13.68
C THR A 4 -16.97 -8.96 -13.42
N ALA A 5 -16.18 -9.15 -14.49
CA ALA A 5 -14.72 -9.31 -14.39
C ALA A 5 -14.13 -8.19 -13.51
N PRO A 6 -13.07 -8.48 -12.70
CA PRO A 6 -12.41 -7.46 -11.90
C PRO A 6 -12.02 -6.32 -12.85
N PHE A 7 -12.43 -5.10 -12.46
CA PHE A 7 -12.61 -3.94 -13.32
C PHE A 7 -11.65 -3.83 -14.53
N PRO A 8 -12.14 -3.53 -15.75
CA PRO A 8 -11.25 -3.09 -16.82
C PRO A 8 -10.55 -1.79 -16.42
N GLY A 9 -9.23 -1.87 -16.20
CA GLY A 9 -8.36 -0.76 -15.84
C GLY A 9 -6.89 -1.20 -15.88
N SER A 10 -5.98 -0.27 -16.17
CA SER A 10 -4.54 -0.52 -15.98
C SER A 10 -4.21 -0.24 -14.51
N PHE A 11 -3.87 -1.28 -13.75
CA PHE A 11 -3.32 -1.12 -12.40
C PHE A 11 -1.90 -0.57 -12.51
N ALA A 12 -1.60 0.46 -11.73
CA ALA A 12 -0.29 1.07 -11.65
C ALA A 12 0.14 1.21 -10.18
N PRO A 13 1.44 1.27 -9.87
CA PRO A 13 1.86 1.75 -8.56
C PRO A 13 1.41 3.20 -8.37
N GLY A 14 1.12 3.57 -7.13
CA GLY A 14 0.74 4.92 -6.76
C GLY A 14 -0.39 4.96 -5.75
N ASN A 15 -0.95 6.14 -5.57
CA ASN A 15 -2.18 6.35 -4.81
C ASN A 15 -3.35 5.61 -5.48
N ASP A 16 -4.27 5.05 -4.68
CA ASP A 16 -5.50 4.40 -5.18
C ASP A 16 -6.69 5.34 -5.02
N ASP A 17 -7.30 5.76 -6.12
CA ASP A 17 -8.50 6.61 -6.11
C ASP A 17 -9.68 6.00 -5.32
N ARG A 18 -9.69 4.67 -5.12
CA ARG A 18 -10.73 3.97 -4.35
C ARG A 18 -10.46 4.00 -2.85
N LEU A 19 -9.19 4.08 -2.46
CA LEU A 19 -8.69 4.17 -1.09
C LEU A 19 -7.61 5.27 -1.01
N PRO A 20 -7.99 6.55 -1.19
CA PRO A 20 -7.04 7.61 -1.53
C PRO A 20 -6.10 8.02 -0.39
N GLY A 21 -6.38 7.58 0.83
CA GLY A 21 -5.49 7.75 1.98
C GLY A 21 -4.56 6.56 2.23
N LEU A 22 -4.70 5.45 1.50
CA LEU A 22 -3.97 4.21 1.76
C LEU A 22 -2.54 4.25 1.20
N VAL A 23 -1.59 3.89 2.05
CA VAL A 23 -0.21 3.62 1.66
C VAL A 23 0.14 2.18 1.97
N VAL A 24 0.65 1.47 0.96
CA VAL A 24 1.15 0.09 1.09
C VAL A 24 2.58 0.02 0.57
N LEU A 25 3.52 -0.41 1.42
CA LEU A 25 4.94 -0.54 1.06
C LEU A 25 5.42 -1.97 1.28
N ALA A 26 6.22 -2.49 0.36
CA ALA A 26 6.96 -3.73 0.53
C ALA A 26 8.48 -3.46 0.50
N SER A 27 9.20 -3.86 1.55
CA SER A 27 10.62 -3.51 1.77
C SER A 27 11.56 -3.99 0.66
N THR A 28 11.17 -5.03 -0.09
CA THR A 28 11.97 -5.65 -1.15
C THR A 28 11.57 -5.19 -2.55
N THR A 29 10.70 -4.17 -2.67
CA THR A 29 10.34 -3.58 -3.96
C THR A 29 11.57 -3.02 -4.66
N LYS A 30 11.87 -3.57 -5.84
CA LYS A 30 12.96 -3.13 -6.74
C LYS A 30 12.42 -2.50 -8.03
N ALA A 31 11.17 -2.76 -8.37
CA ALA A 31 10.47 -2.11 -9.47
C ALA A 31 10.11 -0.66 -9.13
N PHE A 32 9.72 0.11 -10.15
CA PHE A 32 9.21 1.48 -10.02
C PHE A 32 10.20 2.41 -9.30
N SER A 33 9.78 3.05 -8.21
CA SER A 33 10.59 3.94 -7.37
C SER A 33 11.22 3.20 -6.18
N GLY A 34 11.26 1.86 -6.22
CA GLY A 34 11.86 1.03 -5.17
C GLY A 34 10.95 0.88 -3.93
N PRO A 35 11.52 0.68 -2.72
CA PRO A 35 10.76 0.41 -1.49
C PRO A 35 9.80 1.51 -1.04
N GLY A 36 9.97 2.73 -1.54
CA GLY A 36 9.05 3.85 -1.27
C GLY A 36 7.84 3.91 -2.20
N THR A 37 7.77 3.04 -3.21
CA THR A 37 6.62 3.01 -4.11
C THR A 37 5.35 2.62 -3.36
N ASN A 38 4.32 3.45 -3.41
CA ASN A 38 3.00 3.09 -2.89
C ASN A 38 2.38 2.02 -3.80
N LEU A 39 1.99 0.88 -3.21
CA LEU A 39 1.45 -0.26 -3.93
C LEU A 39 -0.08 -0.35 -3.83
N ALA A 40 -0.74 0.66 -3.29
CA ALA A 40 -2.19 0.66 -3.07
C ALA A 40 -2.99 0.41 -4.36
N ASP A 41 -2.67 1.10 -5.46
CA ASP A 41 -3.40 0.92 -6.74
C ASP A 41 -2.97 -0.33 -7.53
N LEU A 42 -2.13 -1.20 -6.95
CA LEU A 42 -1.83 -2.53 -7.51
C LEU A 42 -2.78 -3.62 -7.02
N PHE A 43 -3.71 -3.31 -6.11
CA PHE A 43 -4.68 -4.30 -5.64
C PHE A 43 -5.73 -4.61 -6.72
N ASN A 44 -5.84 -5.89 -7.06
CA ASN A 44 -6.75 -6.36 -8.11
C ASN A 44 -8.20 -6.45 -7.62
N THR A 45 -8.39 -6.59 -6.30
CA THR A 45 -9.71 -6.66 -5.68
C THR A 45 -9.63 -6.04 -4.30
N THR A 46 -10.41 -4.98 -4.09
CA THR A 46 -10.67 -4.38 -2.79
C THR A 46 -12.09 -4.75 -2.38
N GLY A 47 -12.23 -5.53 -1.32
CA GLY A 47 -13.50 -5.86 -0.68
C GLY A 47 -13.66 -5.05 0.59
N ILE A 48 -14.83 -4.43 0.80
CA ILE A 48 -15.17 -3.84 2.09
C ILE A 48 -16.05 -4.84 2.84
N GLY A 49 -15.52 -5.34 3.96
CA GLY A 49 -16.18 -6.26 4.88
C GLY A 49 -16.64 -5.57 6.17
N ASP A 50 -17.18 -6.37 7.09
CA ASP A 50 -17.68 -6.03 8.43
C ASP A 50 -17.48 -4.56 8.88
N ARG A 51 -18.51 -3.75 8.63
CA ARG A 51 -18.51 -2.32 8.95
C ARG A 51 -19.27 -2.07 10.23
N THR A 52 -18.54 -1.72 11.29
CA THR A 52 -19.11 -1.25 12.56
C THR A 52 -18.91 0.25 12.71
N GLU A 53 -19.44 0.85 13.78
CA GLU A 53 -19.12 2.26 14.11
C GLU A 53 -17.63 2.49 14.40
N ARG A 54 -16.86 1.42 14.67
CA ARG A 54 -15.47 1.50 15.15
C ARG A 54 -14.45 0.84 14.24
N SER A 55 -14.89 0.12 13.21
CA SER A 55 -14.01 -0.65 12.34
C SER A 55 -14.60 -0.79 10.95
N THR A 56 -13.73 -0.84 9.96
CA THR A 56 -14.04 -1.26 8.60
C THR A 56 -13.00 -2.30 8.21
N GLU A 57 -13.45 -3.46 7.77
CA GLU A 57 -12.56 -4.46 7.18
C GLU A 57 -12.33 -4.11 5.71
N ILE A 58 -11.07 -4.09 5.29
CA ILE A 58 -10.68 -3.93 3.89
C ILE A 58 -9.87 -5.18 3.52
N LEU A 59 -10.31 -5.86 2.46
CA LEU A 59 -9.67 -7.05 1.93
C LEU A 59 -9.09 -6.74 0.56
N ASP A 60 -7.77 -6.63 0.50
CA ASP A 60 -7.05 -6.31 -0.71
C ASP A 60 -6.27 -7.52 -1.23
N ASN A 61 -6.64 -8.00 -2.42
CA ASN A 61 -5.96 -9.13 -3.07
C ASN A 61 -4.93 -8.64 -4.08
N TRP A 62 -3.67 -8.94 -3.79
CA TRP A 62 -2.54 -8.68 -4.68
C TRP A 62 -2.02 -9.99 -5.29
N ILE A 63 -1.99 -10.09 -6.61
CA ILE A 63 -1.39 -11.23 -7.32
C ILE A 63 -0.11 -10.75 -8.00
N VAL A 64 1.04 -11.07 -7.40
CA VAL A 64 2.35 -10.72 -7.95
C VAL A 64 2.82 -11.81 -8.89
N GLY A 65 3.01 -11.47 -10.17
CA GLY A 65 3.57 -12.36 -11.18
C GLY A 65 5.02 -12.05 -11.58
N ALA A 66 5.67 -11.05 -10.98
CA ALA A 66 6.95 -10.53 -11.49
C ALA A 66 8.02 -10.36 -10.38
N PRO A 67 9.31 -10.58 -10.70
CA PRO A 67 10.45 -10.50 -9.76
C PRO A 67 10.76 -9.07 -9.25
N GLY A 68 9.92 -8.08 -9.59
CA GLY A 68 10.07 -6.68 -9.19
C GLY A 68 9.93 -6.41 -7.68
N PHE A 69 9.49 -7.40 -6.90
CA PHE A 69 9.23 -7.25 -5.46
C PHE A 69 10.13 -8.11 -4.58
N GLY A 70 11.10 -8.83 -5.17
CA GLY A 70 11.95 -9.78 -4.46
C GLY A 70 11.79 -11.21 -4.99
N GLN A 71 12.82 -12.02 -4.78
CA GLN A 71 12.88 -13.43 -5.17
C GLN A 71 13.63 -14.16 -4.06
N ASP A 72 13.03 -15.25 -3.56
CA ASP A 72 13.56 -16.05 -2.45
C ASP A 72 14.13 -15.20 -1.30
N THR A 73 13.30 -14.32 -0.76
CA THR A 73 13.77 -13.32 0.22
C THR A 73 12.68 -12.96 1.23
N GLU A 74 13.10 -12.62 2.44
CA GLU A 74 12.21 -12.06 3.45
C GLU A 74 11.83 -10.63 3.07
N SER A 75 10.54 -10.32 3.14
CA SER A 75 9.97 -9.01 2.87
C SER A 75 9.09 -8.58 4.03
N THR A 76 8.92 -7.27 4.16
CA THR A 76 8.05 -6.66 5.15
C THR A 76 7.06 -5.75 4.45
N LEU A 77 5.77 -6.07 4.59
CA LEU A 77 4.66 -5.20 4.23
C LEU A 77 4.40 -4.21 5.35
N ARG A 78 4.25 -2.93 5.00
CA ARG A 78 3.80 -1.86 5.90
C ARG A 78 2.58 -1.19 5.29
N VAL A 79 1.54 -1.02 6.09
CA VAL A 79 0.26 -0.45 5.65
C VAL A 79 -0.17 0.63 6.64
N ALA A 80 -0.60 1.78 6.12
CA ALA A 80 -1.11 2.89 6.91
C ALA A 80 -2.08 3.75 6.11
N VAL A 81 -2.88 4.56 6.82
CA VAL A 81 -3.74 5.59 6.25
C VAL A 81 -3.15 6.96 6.60
N VAL A 82 -2.93 7.81 5.60
CA VAL A 82 -2.45 9.20 5.75
C VAL A 82 -3.58 10.08 6.31
N GLU A 83 -3.25 11.05 7.16
CA GLU A 83 -4.23 12.05 7.62
C GLU A 83 -4.75 12.91 6.46
N ASP A 84 -5.86 13.60 6.70
CA ASP A 84 -6.30 14.73 5.88
C ASP A 84 -5.33 15.91 6.17
N LEU A 85 -4.33 16.09 5.29
CA LEU A 85 -3.23 17.03 5.48
C LEU A 85 -3.59 18.45 5.01
N ASP A 86 -4.61 18.58 4.16
CA ASP A 86 -5.08 19.88 3.65
C ASP A 86 -6.38 20.38 4.34
N ASP A 87 -6.86 19.64 5.34
CA ASP A 87 -8.07 19.89 6.14
C ASP A 87 -9.35 19.99 5.27
N ASN A 88 -9.42 19.28 4.14
CA ASN A 88 -10.57 19.32 3.23
C ASN A 88 -11.75 18.43 3.68
N GLY A 89 -11.54 17.60 4.72
CA GLY A 89 -12.49 16.65 5.29
C GLY A 89 -12.43 15.25 4.67
N VAL A 90 -11.46 14.97 3.81
CA VAL A 90 -11.27 13.71 3.08
C VAL A 90 -9.83 13.22 3.28
N TYR A 91 -9.66 11.92 3.45
CA TYR A 91 -8.34 11.31 3.61
C TYR A 91 -7.82 10.93 2.22
N ASP A 92 -7.31 11.89 1.45
CA ASP A 92 -6.84 11.70 0.07
C ASP A 92 -5.39 12.15 -0.22
N ASP A 93 -4.61 12.41 0.83
CA ASP A 93 -3.24 12.89 0.74
C ASP A 93 -2.16 11.80 0.61
N ALA A 94 -2.53 10.54 0.32
CA ALA A 94 -1.52 9.50 0.16
C ALA A 94 -0.64 9.74 -1.07
N PRO A 95 0.70 9.76 -0.94
CA PRO A 95 1.57 10.00 -2.08
C PRO A 95 1.73 8.75 -2.94
N ASP A 96 2.09 8.95 -4.21
CA ASP A 96 2.53 7.86 -5.10
C ASP A 96 3.83 7.19 -4.63
N VAL A 97 4.71 7.99 -4.03
CA VAL A 97 6.02 7.57 -3.55
C VAL A 97 6.28 8.22 -2.19
N VAL A 98 6.52 7.39 -1.18
CA VAL A 98 6.95 7.82 0.15
C VAL A 98 8.43 8.20 0.09
N PRO A 99 8.81 9.43 0.44
CA PRO A 99 10.21 9.83 0.51
C PRO A 99 10.89 9.26 1.76
N ASP A 100 12.22 9.08 1.68
CA ASP A 100 13.09 8.86 2.84
C ASP A 100 13.20 10.18 3.62
N ALA A 101 12.39 10.30 4.66
CA ALA A 101 12.19 11.52 5.41
C ALA A 101 13.26 11.72 6.49
N ASP A 102 13.81 10.63 7.05
CA ASP A 102 14.87 10.69 8.05
C ASP A 102 16.30 10.56 7.46
N HIS A 103 16.39 10.35 6.14
CA HIS A 103 17.60 10.26 5.34
C HIS A 103 18.53 9.10 5.77
N ASP A 104 17.97 8.00 6.28
CA ASP A 104 18.74 6.83 6.71
C ASP A 104 18.99 5.81 5.59
N GLY A 105 18.43 6.05 4.39
CA GLY A 105 18.54 5.22 3.21
C GLY A 105 17.56 4.05 3.18
N ARG A 106 16.56 4.02 4.06
CA ARG A 106 15.48 3.04 4.09
C ARG A 106 14.14 3.77 4.02
N ILE A 107 13.11 3.06 3.56
CA ILE A 107 11.73 3.52 3.69
C ILE A 107 11.03 2.57 4.67
N ASP A 108 10.72 3.08 5.85
CA ASP A 108 10.11 2.30 6.91
C ASP A 108 9.03 3.06 7.70
N THR A 109 8.71 2.55 8.89
CA THR A 109 7.68 3.10 9.77
C THR A 109 7.96 4.55 10.17
N ARG A 110 9.22 5.00 10.22
CA ARG A 110 9.58 6.38 10.53
C ARG A 110 9.17 7.33 9.42
N ASP A 111 9.46 6.95 8.17
CA ASP A 111 9.08 7.73 6.99
C ASP A 111 7.57 7.84 6.86
N LEU A 112 6.86 6.73 7.06
CA LEU A 112 5.40 6.73 7.09
C LEU A 112 4.85 7.67 8.18
N ARG A 113 5.42 7.63 9.39
CA ARG A 113 4.99 8.54 10.47
C ARG A 113 5.28 10.01 10.16
N ALA A 114 6.32 10.29 9.39
CA ALA A 114 6.65 11.65 8.99
C ALA A 114 5.65 12.23 7.97
N LEU A 115 4.86 11.40 7.28
CA LEU A 115 3.78 11.86 6.41
C LEU A 115 2.59 12.49 7.17
N GLY A 116 2.37 12.09 8.43
CA GLY A 116 1.11 12.35 9.14
C GLY A 116 0.10 11.22 8.87
N LEU A 117 -0.21 10.42 9.89
CA LEU A 117 -0.99 9.19 9.74
C LEU A 117 -2.24 9.18 10.62
N ALA A 118 -3.38 8.87 10.00
CA ALA A 118 -4.67 8.70 10.66
C ALA A 118 -4.79 7.34 11.36
N SER A 119 -3.88 6.41 11.05
CA SER A 119 -3.87 5.05 11.59
C SER A 119 -2.52 4.68 12.25
N SER A 120 -2.51 3.54 12.95
CA SER A 120 -1.25 2.82 13.20
C SER A 120 -0.63 2.35 11.88
N VAL A 121 0.69 2.12 11.91
CA VAL A 121 1.36 1.39 10.83
C VAL A 121 1.27 -0.08 11.15
N GLU A 122 0.49 -0.82 10.37
CA GLU A 122 0.43 -2.27 10.44
C GLU A 122 1.61 -2.88 9.69
N THR A 123 2.20 -3.94 10.25
CA THR A 123 3.44 -4.54 9.71
C THR A 123 3.35 -6.05 9.70
N VAL A 124 3.67 -6.66 8.56
CA VAL A 124 3.71 -8.11 8.39
C VAL A 124 5.00 -8.51 7.69
N THR A 125 5.74 -9.44 8.30
CA THR A 125 6.91 -10.06 7.68
C THR A 125 6.52 -11.40 7.06
N PHE A 126 7.00 -11.66 5.86
CA PHE A 126 6.72 -12.87 5.09
C PHE A 126 7.89 -13.19 4.15
N HIS A 127 7.95 -14.41 3.63
CA HIS A 127 8.96 -14.82 2.66
C HIS A 127 8.37 -14.92 1.26
N ILE A 128 9.01 -14.28 0.28
CA ILE A 128 8.64 -14.38 -1.13
C ILE A 128 9.30 -15.62 -1.72
N ASN A 129 8.53 -16.68 -1.90
CA ASN A 129 9.00 -17.99 -2.42
C ASN A 129 8.96 -18.10 -3.96
N GLY A 130 8.83 -16.99 -4.70
CA GLY A 130 8.76 -17.02 -6.16
C GLY A 130 10.12 -17.35 -6.79
N ASP A 131 10.13 -18.21 -7.80
CA ASP A 131 11.28 -18.43 -8.70
C ASP A 131 11.22 -17.42 -9.87
N ALA A 132 12.40 -17.02 -10.39
CA ALA A 132 12.52 -16.12 -11.55
C ALA A 132 12.07 -16.75 -12.88
#